data_AF-A0A1F7IBM0-F1
#
_entry.id   AF-A0A1F7IBM0-F1
#
_cell.length_a   1.000
_cell.length_b   1.000
_cell.length_c   1.000
_cell.angle_alpha   90.00
_cell.angle_beta   90.00
_cell.angle_gamma   90.00
#
_symmetry.space_group_name_H-M   'P 1'
#
loop_
_entity.id
_entity.type
_entity.pdbx_description
1 polymer ?
#
loop_
_entity_poly.entity_id
_entity_poly.type
_entity_poly.pdbx_seq_one_letter_code
_entity_poly.pdbx_strand_id
1 'polypeptide(L)'
;MLNKNIIGQINKIVFRFLDPKRDKVFIFGSRASDKAMKFSDIDIGIETKRKIRGSTIEEIKELFEESDIPYTVDVVDFSDVSDKFKKVAKQKVIYLN
;
A
#
# COMPACT_ATOMS: atom_id res chain seq x y z
N MET A 1 5.83 7.86 12.39
CA MET A 1 6.25 6.72 11.54
C MET A 1 5.56 5.45 12.00
N LEU A 2 5.21 4.55 11.09
CA LEU A 2 4.68 3.23 11.44
C LEU A 2 5.75 2.41 12.17
N ASN A 3 5.34 1.61 13.15
CA ASN A 3 6.25 0.73 13.86
C ASN A 3 6.67 -0.46 12.96
N LYS A 4 7.80 -1.09 13.27
CA LYS A 4 8.36 -2.20 12.48
C LYS A 4 7.44 -3.43 12.43
N ASN A 5 6.65 -3.67 13.47
CA ASN A 5 5.71 -4.80 13.52
C ASN A 5 4.62 -4.63 12.46
N ILE A 6 4.00 -3.45 12.40
CA ILE A 6 2.96 -3.12 11.40
C ILE A 6 3.53 -3.25 9.98
N ILE A 7 4.73 -2.71 9.72
CA ILE A 7 5.38 -2.88 8.42
C ILE A 7 5.62 -4.36 8.09
N GLY A 8 6.01 -5.16 9.07
CA GLY A 8 6.17 -6.61 8.90
C GLY A 8 4.86 -7.32 8.53
N GLN A 9 3.76 -6.95 9.17
CA GLN A 9 2.43 -7.48 8.85
C GLN A 9 1.98 -7.06 7.45
N ILE A 10 2.15 -5.79 7.09
CA ILE A 10 1.86 -5.29 5.75
C ILE A 10 2.63 -6.09 4.70
N ASN A 11 3.95 -6.24 4.89
CA ASN A 11 4.79 -6.99 3.97
C ASN A 11 4.35 -8.45 3.84
N LYS A 12 3.97 -9.10 4.94
CA LYS A 12 3.49 -10.49 4.94
C LYS A 12 2.21 -10.64 4.10
N ILE A 13 1.30 -9.68 4.18
CA ILE A 13 0.05 -9.69 3.41
C ILE A 13 0.33 -9.40 1.93
N VAL A 14 0.99 -8.27 1.62
CA VAL A 14 1.14 -7.84 0.21
C VAL A 14 2.00 -8.81 -0.60
N PHE A 15 3.09 -9.33 -0.04
CA PHE A 15 4.04 -10.19 -0.76
C PHE A 15 3.62 -11.66 -0.79
N ARG A 16 2.45 -12.00 -0.24
CA ARG A 16 1.77 -13.27 -0.56
C ARG A 16 1.27 -13.29 -2.02
N PHE A 17 0.97 -12.12 -2.59
CA PHE A 17 0.36 -11.97 -3.91
C PHE A 17 1.25 -11.25 -4.93
N LEU A 18 2.22 -10.49 -4.44
CA LEU A 18 3.11 -9.65 -5.24
C LEU A 18 4.54 -10.15 -5.17
N ASP A 19 5.26 -10.09 -6.28
CA ASP A 19 6.68 -10.41 -6.34
C ASP A 19 7.48 -9.14 -6.03
N PRO A 20 8.20 -9.04 -4.90
CA PRO A 20 8.96 -7.85 -4.54
C PRO A 20 10.09 -7.50 -5.53
N LYS A 21 10.45 -8.40 -6.46
CA LYS A 21 11.42 -8.10 -7.53
C LYS A 21 10.77 -7.45 -8.76
N ARG A 22 9.45 -7.57 -8.92
CA ARG A 22 8.71 -7.14 -10.12
C ARG A 22 7.64 -6.08 -9.84
N ASP A 23 7.08 -6.11 -8.65
CA ASP A 23 5.98 -5.27 -8.21
C ASP A 23 6.49 -4.30 -7.15
N LYS A 24 6.43 -2.99 -7.41
CA LYS A 24 6.82 -1.97 -6.45
C LYS A 24 5.66 -1.65 -5.53
N VAL A 25 5.89 -1.78 -4.22
CA VAL A 25 4.90 -1.53 -3.19
C VAL A 25 5.41 -0.43 -2.29
N PHE A 26 4.58 0.57 -2.05
CA PHE A 26 4.96 1.73 -1.25
C PHE A 26 3.78 2.25 -0.45
N ILE A 27 4.08 2.86 0.68
CA ILE A 27 3.11 3.67 1.42
C ILE A 27 3.15 5.08 0.85
N PHE A 28 1.98 5.68 0.60
CA PHE A 28 1.86 7.07 0.18
C PHE A 28 0.92 7.85 1.13
N GLY A 29 0.52 9.05 0.73
CA GLY A 29 -0.49 9.82 1.45
C GLY A 29 -0.02 10.34 2.81
N SER A 30 -0.92 10.34 3.78
CA SER A 30 -0.68 11.00 5.06
C SER A 30 0.46 10.32 5.84
N ARG A 31 0.53 8.98 5.81
CA ARG A 31 1.53 8.17 6.53
C ARG A 31 2.92 8.17 5.91
N ALA A 32 3.04 8.53 4.63
CA ALA A 32 4.32 8.78 3.98
C ALA A 32 4.83 10.23 4.14
N SER A 33 4.00 11.11 4.68
CA SER A 33 4.32 12.53 4.87
C SER A 33 4.26 12.93 6.35
N ASP A 34 4.58 14.18 6.64
CA ASP A 34 4.56 14.74 8.01
C ASP A 34 3.14 15.12 8.47
N LYS A 35 2.10 14.68 7.73
CA LYS A 35 0.69 15.05 7.94
C LYS A 35 -0.13 13.95 8.60
N ALA A 36 0.44 12.77 8.85
CA ALA A 36 -0.28 11.68 9.50
C ALA A 36 -0.71 12.05 10.92
N MET A 37 -1.99 11.82 11.19
CA MET A 37 -2.55 11.86 12.53
C MET A 37 -2.55 10.46 13.17
N LYS A 38 -2.82 10.41 14.47
CA LYS A 38 -2.81 9.16 15.26
C LYS A 38 -3.64 8.04 14.63
N PHE A 39 -4.79 8.38 14.06
CA PHE A 39 -5.75 7.43 13.48
C PHE A 39 -5.88 7.55 11.96
N SER A 40 -4.90 8.17 11.28
CA SER A 40 -4.87 8.14 9.82
C SER A 40 -4.81 6.70 9.30
N ASP A 41 -5.46 6.50 8.17
CA ASP A 41 -5.33 5.31 7.33
C ASP A 41 -3.91 5.10 6.81
N ILE A 42 -3.66 3.90 6.29
CA ILE A 42 -2.44 3.55 5.57
C ILE A 42 -2.79 3.39 4.09
N ASP A 43 -2.30 4.29 3.26
CA ASP A 43 -2.45 4.20 1.82
C ASP A 43 -1.31 3.38 1.21
N ILE A 44 -1.62 2.23 0.61
CA ILE A 44 -0.67 1.35 -0.07
C ILE A 44 -0.85 1.46 -1.58
N GLY A 45 0.21 1.85 -2.26
CA GLY A 45 0.30 1.86 -3.71
C GLY A 45 1.03 0.63 -4.23
N ILE A 46 0.45 0.00 -5.24
CA ILE A 46 1.08 -1.10 -5.99
C ILE A 46 1.33 -0.63 -7.41
N GLU A 47 2.60 -0.61 -7.83
CA GLU A 47 2.99 -0.29 -9.19
C GLU A 47 3.65 -1.50 -9.84
N THR A 48 3.09 -1.95 -10.95
CA THR A 48 3.62 -3.09 -11.69
C THR A 48 3.38 -2.96 -13.19
N LYS A 49 4.15 -3.73 -13.97
CA LYS A 49 3.96 -3.83 -15.43
C LYS A 49 2.97 -4.92 -15.83
N ARG A 50 2.60 -5.81 -14.90
CA ARG A 50 1.63 -6.89 -15.15
C ARG A 50 0.23 -6.44 -14.77
N LYS A 51 -0.79 -6.98 -15.43
CA LYS A 51 -2.17 -6.79 -15.00
C LYS A 51 -2.39 -7.53 -13.67
N ILE A 52 -2.78 -6.80 -12.62
CA ILE A 52 -3.28 -7.39 -11.39
C ILE A 52 -4.79 -7.65 -11.59
N ARG A 53 -5.27 -8.83 -11.17
CA ARG A 53 -6.72 -9.11 -11.21
C ARG A 53 -7.39 -8.32 -10.09
N GLY A 54 -8.57 -7.74 -10.36
CA GLY A 54 -9.35 -7.02 -9.34
C GLY A 54 -9.57 -7.86 -8.09
N SER A 55 -9.86 -9.15 -8.26
CA SER A 55 -10.02 -10.11 -7.15
C SER A 55 -8.79 -10.25 -6.26
N THR A 56 -7.58 -10.05 -6.80
CA THR A 56 -6.35 -10.06 -5.99
C THR A 56 -6.25 -8.82 -5.11
N ILE A 57 -6.68 -7.66 -5.61
CA ILE A 57 -6.73 -6.44 -4.79
C ILE A 57 -7.80 -6.57 -3.71
N GLU A 58 -8.96 -7.14 -4.04
CA GLU A 58 -10.03 -7.42 -3.08
C GLU A 58 -9.55 -8.38 -1.97
N GLU A 59 -8.91 -9.50 -2.33
CA GLU A 59 -8.37 -10.45 -1.33
C GLU A 59 -7.30 -9.82 -0.43
N ILE A 60 -6.45 -8.94 -0.97
CA ILE A 60 -5.48 -8.19 -0.16
C ILE A 60 -6.21 -7.27 0.83
N LYS A 61 -7.27 -6.58 0.39
CA LYS A 61 -8.08 -5.69 1.25
C LYS A 61 -8.78 -6.47 2.36
N GLU A 62 -9.41 -7.60 2.04
CA GLU A 62 -10.03 -8.51 3.02
C GLU A 62 -9.01 -8.96 4.08
N LEU A 63 -7.81 -9.38 3.67
CA LEU A 63 -6.76 -9.78 4.61
C LEU A 63 -6.27 -8.65 5.50
N PHE A 64 -6.36 -7.40 5.05
CA PHE A 64 -6.07 -6.25 5.91
C PHE A 64 -7.19 -6.00 6.92
N GLU A 65 -8.45 -6.12 6.52
CA GLU A 65 -9.61 -6.00 7.41
C GLU A 65 -9.61 -7.08 8.51
N GLU A 66 -9.14 -8.30 8.19
CA GLU A 66 -8.99 -9.40 9.14
C GLU A 66 -7.68 -9.36 9.97
N SER A 67 -6.81 -8.39 9.73
CA SER A 67 -5.50 -8.31 10.39
C SER A 67 -5.54 -7.61 11.74
N ASP A 68 -4.49 -7.81 12.54
CA ASP A 68 -4.27 -7.09 13.81
C ASP A 68 -3.73 -5.66 13.63
N ILE A 69 -3.71 -5.14 12.38
CA ILE A 69 -3.25 -3.78 12.12
C ILE A 69 -4.32 -2.80 12.65
N PRO A 70 -4.00 -1.91 13.59
CA PRO A 70 -4.99 -1.05 14.25
C PRO A 70 -5.37 0.18 13.40
N TYR A 71 -5.29 0.07 12.08
CA TYR A 71 -5.54 1.14 11.10
C TYR A 71 -6.24 0.55 9.88
N THR A 72 -7.16 1.31 9.31
CA THR A 72 -7.68 1.02 7.96
C THR A 72 -6.53 1.09 6.96
N VAL A 73 -6.52 0.16 6.01
CA VAL A 73 -5.53 0.10 4.93
C VAL A 73 -6.27 0.22 3.61
N ASP A 74 -5.97 1.25 2.83
CA ASP A 74 -6.44 1.34 1.44
C ASP A 74 -5.35 0.84 0.48
N VAL A 75 -5.77 0.12 -0.55
CA VAL A 75 -4.88 -0.51 -1.53
C VAL A 75 -5.28 -0.01 -2.91
N VAL A 76 -4.32 0.63 -3.59
CA VAL A 76 -4.52 1.27 -4.88
C VAL A 76 -3.58 0.68 -5.91
N ASP A 77 -4.14 0.21 -7.04
CA ASP A 77 -3.35 -0.21 -8.20
C ASP A 77 -2.91 1.04 -9.00
N PHE A 78 -1.65 1.42 -8.85
CA PHE A 78 -1.05 2.56 -9.56
C PHE A 78 -0.84 2.28 -11.06
N SER A 79 -1.13 1.07 -11.53
CA SER A 79 -1.12 0.77 -12.97
C SER A 79 -2.32 1.44 -13.67
N ASP A 80 -3.43 1.66 -12.96
CA ASP A 80 -4.72 2.10 -13.52
C ASP A 80 -5.15 3.52 -13.10
N VAL A 81 -4.40 4.18 -12.22
CA VAL A 81 -4.71 5.56 -11.80
C VAL A 81 -4.22 6.60 -12.82
N SER A 82 -4.88 7.76 -12.84
CA SER A 82 -4.48 8.90 -13.69
C SER A 82 -3.06 9.42 -13.38
N ASP A 83 -2.37 9.94 -14.39
CA ASP A 83 -1.02 10.52 -14.20
C ASP A 83 -1.00 11.71 -13.22
N LYS A 84 -2.08 12.49 -13.17
CA LYS A 84 -2.26 13.57 -12.19
C LYS A 84 -2.23 13.00 -10.77
N PHE A 85 -2.94 11.90 -10.53
CA PHE A 85 -2.94 11.23 -9.24
C PHE A 85 -1.55 10.68 -8.91
N LYS A 86 -0.89 9.98 -9.85
CA LYS A 86 0.49 9.48 -9.66
C LYS A 86 1.44 10.59 -9.24
N LYS A 87 1.39 11.74 -9.93
CA LYS A 87 2.27 12.88 -9.66
C LYS A 87 2.09 13.45 -8.25
N VAL A 88 0.86 13.49 -7.74
CA VAL A 88 0.57 13.98 -6.39
C VAL A 88 0.94 12.93 -5.34
N ALA A 89 0.48 11.70 -5.51
CA ALA A 89 0.69 10.62 -4.55
C ALA A 89 2.18 10.24 -4.41
N LYS A 90 2.96 10.31 -5.49
CA LYS A 90 4.38 9.99 -5.47
C LYS A 90 5.33 11.10 -5.00
N GLN A 91 4.80 12.26 -4.57
CA GLN A 91 5.66 13.33 -4.03
C GLN A 91 6.43 12.89 -2.78
N LYS A 92 5.79 12.07 -1.93
CA LYS A 92 6.40 11.44 -0.76
C LYS A 92 5.88 10.00 -0.66
N VAL A 93 6.80 9.04 -0.71
CA VAL A 93 6.49 7.62 -0.60
C VAL A 93 7.53 6.93 0.27
N ILE A 94 7.11 5.87 0.94
CA ILE A 94 7.99 4.96 1.68
C ILE A 94 7.92 3.61 0.98
N TYR A 95 8.98 3.23 0.27
CA TYR A 95 9.05 1.93 -0.40
C TYR A 95 9.18 0.80 0.62
N LEU A 96 8.42 -0.27 0.37
CA LEU A 96 8.50 -1.52 1.12
C LEU A 96 9.51 -2.51 0.50
N ASN A 97 9.98 -2.23 -0.72
CA ASN A 97 10.93 -3.03 -1.50
C ASN A 97 11.74 -2.25 -2.56
#